data_AF-A0A4S1WEF1-F1
#
_entry.id   AF-A0A4S1WEF1-F1
#
_cell.length_a   1.000
_cell.length_b   1.000
_cell.length_c   1.000
_cell.angle_alpha   90.00
_cell.angle_beta   90.00
_cell.angle_gamma   90.00
#
_symmetry.space_group_name_H-M   'P 1'
#
loop_
_entity.id
_entity.type
_entity.pdbx_description
1 polymer ?
#
loop_
_entity_poly.entity_id
_entity_poly.type
_entity_poly.pdbx_seq_one_letter_code
_entity_poly.pdbx_strand_id
1 'polypeptide(L)'
;MLRAGLLAMLLVASGQGAQEAAPATGKGRVLFYRTGGFYYALRDCPLFAEAAGGPVRLAALGGGRYFATEVDPGTHRFAASDKLRRAVAVEVEAGRTHYVRCHFSGFPGSPRLVETHRGEFERVSGDLAPAR
;
A
#
# COMPACT_ATOMS: atom_id res chain seq x y z
N MET A 1 11.61 -4.54 45.54
CA MET A 1 10.89 -3.37 44.99
C MET A 1 10.67 -3.60 43.51
N LEU A 2 9.52 -4.17 43.11
CA LEU A 2 9.17 -4.45 41.70
C LEU A 2 8.48 -3.21 41.12
N ARG A 3 9.06 -2.59 40.08
CA ARG A 3 8.37 -1.61 39.24
C ARG A 3 7.69 -2.36 38.10
N ALA A 4 6.37 -2.56 38.21
CA ALA A 4 5.53 -2.98 37.11
C ALA A 4 5.45 -1.85 36.07
N GLY A 5 6.11 -2.03 34.92
CA GLY A 5 5.95 -1.16 33.77
C GLY A 5 4.61 -1.44 33.10
N LEU A 6 3.68 -0.49 33.24
CA LEU A 6 2.37 -0.54 32.58
C LEU A 6 2.59 -0.28 31.08
N LEU A 7 2.46 -1.31 30.24
CA LEU A 7 2.33 -1.12 28.79
C LEU A 7 0.97 -0.46 28.53
N ALA A 8 0.98 0.81 28.17
CA ALA A 8 -0.19 1.50 27.63
C ALA A 8 -0.42 1.01 26.19
N MET A 9 -1.44 0.16 26.01
CA MET A 9 -1.92 -0.24 24.69
C MET A 9 -2.89 0.83 24.20
N LEU A 10 -2.46 1.64 23.24
CA LEU A 10 -3.32 2.65 22.59
C LEU A 10 -4.23 1.96 21.56
N LEU A 11 -5.53 2.07 21.81
CA LEU A 11 -6.59 1.71 20.87
C LEU A 11 -6.65 2.79 19.77
N VAL A 12 -6.31 2.45 18.52
CA VAL A 12 -6.50 3.35 17.38
C VAL A 12 -7.91 3.18 16.82
N ALA A 13 -8.68 4.26 16.81
CA ALA A 13 -10.02 4.34 16.25
C ALA A 13 -10.01 4.17 14.72
N SER A 14 -10.92 3.35 14.22
CA SER A 14 -11.08 3.01 12.81
C SER A 14 -11.85 4.10 12.06
N GLY A 15 -11.15 4.95 11.31
CA GLY A 15 -11.72 5.91 10.37
C GLY A 15 -10.68 6.96 9.99
N GLN A 16 -10.18 6.94 8.75
CA GLN A 16 -9.07 7.74 8.19
C GLN A 16 -7.71 7.64 8.91
N GLY A 17 -7.67 7.58 10.25
CA GLY A 17 -6.44 7.44 11.05
C GLY A 17 -5.73 6.10 10.90
N ALA A 18 -6.43 5.03 10.53
CA ALA A 18 -5.82 3.72 10.29
C ALA A 18 -5.10 3.62 8.93
N GLN A 19 -5.54 4.38 7.92
CA GLN A 19 -4.89 4.46 6.61
C GLN A 19 -3.54 5.16 6.73
N GLU A 20 -3.53 6.29 7.44
CA GLU A 20 -2.38 7.17 7.60
C GLU A 20 -1.58 6.89 8.88
N ALA A 21 -1.70 5.69 9.45
CA ALA A 21 -0.94 5.31 10.64
C ALA A 21 0.57 5.50 10.38
N ALA A 22 1.24 6.17 11.32
CA ALA A 22 2.68 6.35 11.25
C ALA A 22 3.37 4.97 11.21
N PRO A 23 4.46 4.81 10.42
CA PRO A 23 5.21 3.55 10.40
C PRO A 23 5.80 3.23 11.77
N ALA A 24 5.99 1.95 12.09
CA ALA A 24 6.76 1.56 13.26
C ALA A 24 8.17 2.16 13.23
N THR A 25 8.75 2.38 14.42
CA THR A 25 10.10 2.96 14.57
C THR A 25 11.13 2.20 13.74
N GLY A 26 11.87 2.91 12.90
CA GLY A 26 12.91 2.35 12.03
C GLY A 26 12.40 1.71 10.73
N LYS A 27 11.08 1.63 10.52
CA LYS A 27 10.46 1.15 9.27
C LYS A 27 9.97 2.32 8.43
N GLY A 28 9.82 2.09 7.14
CA GLY A 28 8.96 2.91 6.29
C GLY A 28 7.67 2.16 5.95
N ARG A 29 6.66 2.89 5.47
CA ARG A 29 5.37 2.32 5.09
C ARG A 29 5.11 2.55 3.61
N VAL A 30 4.62 1.53 2.92
CA VAL A 30 4.15 1.65 1.54
C VAL A 30 2.64 1.41 1.54
N LEU A 31 1.89 2.45 1.15
CA LEU A 31 0.45 2.43 1.04
C LEU A 31 0.06 2.30 -0.44
N PHE A 32 -0.52 1.17 -0.78
CA PHE A 32 -1.07 0.89 -2.10
C PHE A 32 -2.55 1.21 -2.12
N TYR A 33 -3.03 1.84 -3.19
CA TYR A 33 -4.45 2.12 -3.33
C TYR A 33 -4.94 2.05 -4.77
N ARG A 34 -6.23 1.80 -4.92
CA ARG A 34 -6.92 1.83 -6.20
C ARG A 34 -8.22 2.60 -6.04
N THR A 35 -8.36 3.67 -6.82
CA THR A 35 -9.60 4.46 -6.87
C THR A 35 -10.77 3.58 -7.31
N GLY A 36 -11.95 3.88 -6.79
CA GLY A 36 -13.20 3.34 -7.33
C GLY A 36 -13.47 3.83 -8.75
N GLY A 37 -14.45 3.21 -9.40
CA GLY A 37 -14.89 3.61 -10.74
C GLY A 37 -15.65 2.51 -11.44
N PHE A 38 -16.51 2.89 -12.39
CA PHE A 38 -17.26 1.94 -13.22
C PHE A 38 -16.33 1.14 -14.14
N TYR A 39 -15.32 1.79 -14.71
CA TYR A 39 -14.32 1.15 -15.54
C TYR A 39 -13.46 0.19 -14.72
N TYR A 40 -13.37 -1.07 -15.18
CA TYR A 40 -12.64 -2.17 -14.54
C TYR A 40 -13.17 -2.57 -13.15
N ALA A 41 -14.42 -2.26 -12.80
CA ALA A 41 -15.00 -2.57 -11.48
C ALA A 41 -14.85 -4.05 -11.07
N LEU A 42 -14.95 -4.98 -12.04
CA LEU A 42 -14.86 -6.43 -11.83
C LEU A 42 -13.43 -6.99 -11.91
N ARG A 43 -12.41 -6.15 -12.06
CA ARG A 43 -11.01 -6.57 -12.20
C ARG A 43 -10.23 -6.19 -10.96
N ASP A 44 -9.48 -7.12 -10.40
CA ASP A 44 -8.53 -6.82 -9.33
C ASP A 44 -7.17 -6.38 -9.87
N CYS A 45 -6.47 -5.60 -9.05
CA CYS A 45 -5.05 -5.31 -9.22
C CYS A 45 -4.24 -6.13 -8.20
N PRO A 46 -3.66 -7.28 -8.59
CA PRO A 46 -2.86 -8.07 -7.67
C PRO A 46 -1.56 -7.32 -7.35
N LEU A 47 -1.10 -7.37 -6.10
CA LEU A 47 0.13 -6.71 -5.65
C LEU A 47 1.19 -7.76 -5.37
N PHE A 48 2.38 -7.57 -5.93
CA PHE A 48 3.55 -8.42 -5.69
C PHE A 48 4.72 -7.56 -5.23
N ALA A 49 5.49 -8.07 -4.27
CA ALA A 49 6.83 -7.58 -3.92
C ALA A 49 7.89 -8.50 -4.53
N GLU A 50 9.01 -7.92 -4.96
CA GLU A 50 10.22 -8.68 -5.30
C GLU A 50 10.88 -9.20 -4.02
N ALA A 51 11.26 -10.48 -4.00
CA ALA A 51 12.03 -11.09 -2.93
C ALA A 51 13.08 -12.06 -3.50
N ALA A 52 14.09 -12.42 -2.70
CA ALA A 52 15.22 -13.26 -3.14
C ALA A 52 14.79 -14.63 -3.71
N GLY A 53 13.68 -15.19 -3.22
CA GLY A 53 13.10 -16.46 -3.70
C GLY A 53 12.09 -16.31 -4.84
N GLY A 54 11.91 -15.11 -5.39
CA GLY A 54 10.90 -14.79 -6.39
C GLY A 54 9.82 -13.81 -5.89
N PRO A 55 8.85 -13.46 -6.74
CA PRO A 55 7.77 -12.53 -6.41
C PRO A 55 6.86 -13.10 -5.32
N VAL A 56 6.63 -12.32 -4.26
CA VAL A 56 5.69 -12.65 -3.19
C VAL A 56 4.40 -11.86 -3.38
N ARG A 57 3.26 -12.54 -3.43
CA ARG A 57 1.95 -11.87 -3.50
C ARG A 57 1.62 -11.25 -2.14
N LEU A 58 1.37 -9.95 -2.13
CA LEU A 58 1.02 -9.20 -0.92
C LEU A 58 -0.49 -9.14 -0.72
N ALA A 59 -1.23 -8.75 -1.76
CA ALA A 59 -2.68 -8.52 -1.70
C ALA A 59 -3.29 -8.48 -3.11
N ALA A 60 -4.59 -8.20 -3.19
CA ALA A 60 -5.25 -7.76 -4.41
C ALA A 60 -6.19 -6.57 -4.14
N LEU A 61 -6.09 -5.54 -4.97
CA LEU A 61 -6.90 -4.33 -4.84
C LEU A 61 -8.09 -4.37 -5.82
N GLY A 62 -9.27 -4.60 -5.26
CA GLY A 62 -10.54 -4.27 -5.91
C GLY A 62 -10.72 -2.75 -6.08
N GLY A 63 -11.79 -2.33 -6.76
CA GLY A 63 -12.10 -0.91 -6.91
C GLY A 63 -12.41 -0.28 -5.56
N GLY A 64 -11.83 0.89 -5.27
CA GLY A 64 -12.02 1.58 -3.99
C GLY A 64 -11.32 0.88 -2.82
N ARG A 65 -10.17 0.25 -3.05
CA ARG A 65 -9.43 -0.50 -2.00
C ARG A 65 -8.04 0.06 -1.75
N TYR A 66 -7.57 -0.10 -0.52
CA TYR A 66 -6.18 0.17 -0.14
C TYR A 66 -5.56 -1.00 0.65
N PHE A 67 -4.25 -1.12 0.60
CA PHE A 67 -3.44 -2.06 1.37
C PHE A 67 -2.17 -1.33 1.81
N ALA A 68 -1.70 -1.54 3.03
CA ALA A 68 -0.46 -0.94 3.51
C ALA A 68 0.44 -2.00 4.12
N THR A 69 1.74 -1.88 3.89
CA THR A 69 2.77 -2.73 4.48
C THR A 69 3.90 -1.89 5.01
N GLU A 70 4.58 -2.39 6.04
CA GLU A 70 5.82 -1.80 6.55
C GLU A 70 7.01 -2.61 6.08
N VAL A 71 8.09 -1.93 5.71
CA VAL A 71 9.32 -2.54 5.21
C VAL A 71 10.53 -1.80 5.76
N ASP A 72 11.68 -2.46 5.72
CA ASP A 72 12.95 -1.81 6.05
C ASP A 72 13.26 -0.67 5.07
N PRO A 73 13.98 0.39 5.50
CA PRO A 73 14.40 1.44 4.59
C PRO A 73 15.27 0.91 3.44
N GLY A 74 15.15 1.53 2.26
CA GLY A 74 15.87 1.19 1.03
C GLY A 74 14.95 1.04 -0.18
N THR A 75 15.52 0.64 -1.32
CA THR A 75 14.76 0.45 -2.55
C THR A 75 13.98 -0.85 -2.56
N HIS A 76 12.65 -0.77 -2.69
CA HIS A 76 11.77 -1.94 -2.83
C HIS A 76 11.06 -1.93 -4.18
N ARG A 77 10.89 -3.12 -4.78
CA ARG A 77 10.25 -3.27 -6.09
C ARG A 77 8.89 -3.94 -5.94
N PHE A 78 7.85 -3.30 -6.47
CA PHE A 78 6.48 -3.78 -6.43
C PHE A 78 5.86 -3.83 -7.81
N ALA A 79 5.02 -4.82 -8.11
CA ALA A 79 4.36 -4.92 -9.40
C ALA A 79 2.90 -5.36 -9.31
N ALA A 80 2.16 -5.07 -10.38
CA ALA A 80 0.80 -5.55 -10.57
C ALA A 80 0.71 -6.95 -11.23
N SER A 81 1.84 -7.69 -11.25
CA SER A 81 1.98 -9.04 -11.81
C SER A 81 3.23 -9.70 -11.23
N ASP A 82 3.12 -11.00 -10.99
CA ASP A 82 4.20 -11.92 -10.64
C ASP A 82 5.42 -11.86 -11.58
N LYS A 83 5.26 -11.47 -12.85
CA LYS A 83 6.38 -11.37 -13.80
C LYS A 83 7.33 -10.21 -13.52
N LEU A 84 6.99 -9.28 -12.61
CA LEU A 84 7.79 -8.09 -12.22
C LEU A 84 8.27 -7.17 -13.36
N ARG A 85 7.86 -7.39 -14.62
CA ARG A 85 8.30 -6.64 -15.81
C ARG A 85 7.99 -5.14 -15.76
N ARG A 86 6.95 -4.75 -15.04
CA ARG A 86 6.50 -3.36 -14.85
C ARG A 86 6.52 -2.97 -13.38
N ALA A 87 7.51 -3.47 -12.64
CA ALA A 87 7.69 -3.10 -11.25
C ALA A 87 7.98 -1.60 -11.13
N VAL A 88 7.36 -0.97 -10.13
CA VAL A 88 7.77 0.34 -9.62
C VAL A 88 8.80 0.11 -8.52
N ALA A 89 9.92 0.84 -8.60
CA ALA A 89 10.88 0.91 -7.52
C ALA A 89 10.48 2.09 -6.62
N VAL A 90 10.34 1.83 -5.33
CA VAL A 90 9.99 2.83 -4.32
C VAL A 90 11.17 2.94 -3.36
N GLU A 91 11.68 4.15 -3.18
CA GLU A 91 12.73 4.42 -2.22
C GLU A 91 12.10 4.65 -0.85
N VAL A 92 12.11 3.61 -0.01
CA VAL A 92 11.43 3.64 1.27
C VAL A 92 12.34 4.25 2.33
N GLU A 93 11.93 5.41 2.85
CA GLU A 93 12.58 6.06 3.98
C GLU A 93 11.90 5.75 5.32
N ALA A 94 12.71 5.65 6.39
CA ALA A 94 12.22 5.41 7.75
C ALA A 94 11.29 6.53 8.22
N GLY A 95 10.21 6.16 8.92
CA GLY A 95 9.23 7.08 9.47
C GLY A 95 8.34 7.76 8.42
N ARG A 96 8.46 7.40 7.13
CA ARG A 96 7.64 7.98 6.06
C ARG A 96 6.69 6.96 5.44
N THR A 97 5.55 7.48 4.98
CA THR A 97 4.59 6.75 4.15
C THR A 97 4.79 7.14 2.70
N HIS A 98 4.91 6.12 1.85
CA HIS A 98 5.06 6.23 0.40
C HIS A 98 3.77 5.73 -0.25
N TYR A 99 3.30 6.43 -1.29
CA TYR A 99 1.96 6.20 -1.84
C TYR A 99 2.05 5.63 -3.24
N VAL A 100 1.43 4.47 -3.48
CA VAL A 100 1.47 3.79 -4.76
C VAL A 100 0.06 3.55 -5.25
N ARG A 101 -0.30 4.16 -6.37
CA ARG A 101 -1.60 3.95 -7.00
C ARG A 101 -1.53 2.80 -7.98
N CYS A 102 -2.48 1.87 -7.90
CA CYS A 102 -2.75 0.98 -9.00
C CYS A 102 -3.67 1.65 -10.02
N HIS A 103 -3.16 1.82 -11.23
CA HIS A 103 -3.83 2.43 -12.36
C HIS A 103 -3.99 1.42 -13.49
N PHE A 104 -5.14 1.42 -14.16
CA PHE A 104 -5.37 0.66 -15.38
C PHE A 104 -5.27 1.62 -16.57
N SER A 105 -4.38 1.32 -17.53
CA SER A 105 -4.18 2.13 -18.73
C SER A 105 -4.57 1.37 -20.00
N GLY A 106 -5.21 2.04 -20.97
CA GLY A 106 -5.54 1.50 -22.30
C GLY A 106 -6.80 0.61 -22.32
N PHE A 107 -7.21 0.13 -23.50
CA PHE A 107 -8.30 -0.85 -23.66
C PHE A 107 -7.86 -2.00 -24.59
N PRO A 108 -7.82 -3.27 -24.14
CA PRO A 108 -8.15 -3.77 -22.81
C PRO A 108 -7.03 -3.43 -21.78
N GLY A 109 -7.39 -2.70 -20.73
CA GLY A 109 -6.42 -2.10 -19.82
C GLY A 109 -5.74 -3.10 -18.91
N SER A 110 -4.42 -2.96 -18.74
CA SER A 110 -3.64 -3.75 -17.78
C SER A 110 -3.35 -2.93 -16.52
N PRO A 111 -3.39 -3.53 -15.33
CA PRO A 111 -3.00 -2.83 -14.12
C PRO A 111 -1.50 -2.51 -14.12
N ARG A 112 -1.15 -1.35 -13.58
CA ARG A 112 0.23 -0.90 -13.35
C ARG A 112 0.28 -0.13 -12.03
N LEU A 113 1.37 -0.29 -11.30
CA LEU A 113 1.67 0.51 -10.12
C LEU A 113 2.41 1.79 -10.52
N VAL A 114 2.00 2.91 -9.93
CA VAL A 114 2.58 4.23 -10.15
C VAL A 114 2.76 4.88 -8.78
N GLU A 115 3.97 5.35 -8.50
CA GLU A 115 4.21 6.14 -7.28
C GLU A 115 3.50 7.49 -7.39
N THR A 116 2.95 7.93 -6.27
CA THR A 116 2.17 9.16 -6.13
C THR A 116 2.57 9.85 -4.83
N HIS A 117 2.00 11.02 -4.55
CA HIS A 117 2.24 11.74 -3.31
C HIS A 117 1.00 11.76 -2.41
N ARG A 118 1.21 12.07 -1.12
CA ARG A 118 0.17 12.20 -0.09
C ARG A 118 -1.07 12.95 -0.59
N GLY A 119 -0.87 14.12 -1.18
CA GLY A 119 -1.98 14.95 -1.66
C GLY A 119 -2.87 14.30 -2.73
N GLU A 120 -2.38 13.33 -3.52
CA GLU A 120 -3.26 12.58 -4.44
C GLU A 120 -4.09 11.54 -3.69
N PHE A 121 -3.47 10.85 -2.73
CA PHE A 121 -4.15 9.85 -1.91
C PHE A 121 -5.25 10.49 -1.04
N GLU A 122 -4.97 11.62 -0.40
CA GLU A 122 -5.91 12.33 0.47
C GLU A 122 -7.21 12.73 -0.25
N ARG A 123 -7.15 12.97 -1.56
CA ARG A 123 -8.34 13.32 -2.37
C ARG A 123 -9.33 12.19 -2.53
N VAL A 124 -8.89 10.95 -2.32
CA VAL A 124 -9.71 9.74 -2.55
C VAL A 124 -9.83 8.86 -1.32
N SER A 125 -9.04 9.10 -0.27
CA SER A 125 -8.90 8.20 0.89
C SER A 125 -10.22 7.91 1.61
N GLY A 126 -11.14 8.89 1.65
CA GLY A 126 -12.47 8.75 2.23
C GLY A 126 -13.36 7.72 1.53
N ASP A 127 -13.07 7.39 0.26
CA ASP A 127 -13.82 6.41 -0.53
C ASP A 127 -13.17 5.01 -0.52
N LEU A 128 -12.05 4.85 0.19
CA LEU A 128 -11.27 3.61 0.15
C LEU A 128 -11.54 2.74 1.38
N ALA A 129 -11.84 1.47 1.13
CA ALA A 129 -11.90 0.43 2.15
C ALA A 129 -10.62 -0.42 2.18
N PRO A 130 -10.28 -1.08 3.29
CA PRO A 130 -9.17 -2.03 3.32
C PRO A 130 -9.36 -3.15 2.29
N ALA A 131 -8.27 -3.62 1.69
CA ALA A 131 -8.25 -4.83 0.88
C ALA A 131 -8.68 -6.04 1.74
N ARG A 132 -9.36 -7.01 1.10
CA ARG A 132 -9.76 -8.27 1.73
C ARG A 132 -8.68 -9.32 1.54
#